data_AF-A0A4Y2MMW3-F1
#
_entry.id   AF-A0A4Y2MMW3-F1
#
_cell.length_a   1.000
_cell.length_b   1.000
_cell.length_c   1.000
_cell.angle_alpha   90.00
_cell.angle_beta   90.00
_cell.angle_gamma   90.00
#
_symmetry.space_group_name_H-M   'P 1'
#
loop_
_entity.id
_entity.type
_entity.pdbx_description
1 polymer ?
#
loop_
_entity_poly.entity_id
_entity_poly.type
_entity_poly.pdbx_seq_one_letter_code
_entity_poly.pdbx_strand_id
1 'polypeptide(L)'
;MVRVLLQERFRGTFARKTSFSAKMVSIEQKAQCVLSFHETKSSINVQRAFQHCYERNPPDTKSIKRRYEKFKETGSITDLPRSGRPSASEETVELVSTESY
;
A
#
# COMPACT_ATOMS: atom_id res chain seq x y z
N MET A 1 -24.31 23.90 12.87
CA MET A 1 -24.70 23.91 11.44
C MET A 1 -23.47 24.18 10.55
N VAL A 2 -22.38 23.41 10.73
CA VAL A 2 -21.07 23.58 10.05
C VAL A 2 -20.58 22.22 9.54
N ARG A 3 -21.48 21.42 8.96
CA ARG A 3 -21.15 20.18 8.23
C ARG A 3 -21.86 20.16 6.88
N VAL A 4 -21.93 21.34 6.27
CA VAL A 4 -22.32 21.54 4.88
C VAL A 4 -21.07 21.23 4.06
N LEU A 5 -21.16 20.19 3.23
CA LEU A 5 -20.44 20.07 1.96
C LEU A 5 -18.91 19.95 2.00
N LEU A 6 -18.41 18.87 2.60
CA LEU A 6 -17.20 18.23 2.05
C LEU A 6 -17.54 16.82 1.54
N GLN A 7 -18.68 16.71 0.87
CA GLN A 7 -19.19 15.48 0.25
C GLN A 7 -19.21 15.59 -1.30
N GLU A 8 -18.61 16.64 -1.86
CA GLU A 8 -18.73 16.99 -3.28
C GLU A 8 -17.38 17.02 -4.03
N ARG A 9 -16.50 16.03 -3.85
CA ARG A 9 -15.28 15.98 -4.70
C ARG A 9 -14.76 14.61 -5.12
N PHE A 10 -15.61 13.58 -5.15
CA PHE A 10 -15.28 12.33 -5.84
C PHE A 10 -16.31 11.92 -6.90
N ARG A 11 -17.07 12.89 -7.43
CA ARG A 11 -17.73 12.80 -8.73
C ARG A 11 -16.81 13.43 -9.79
N GLY A 12 -15.68 12.80 -10.04
CA GLY A 12 -14.72 13.26 -11.04
C GLY A 12 -14.15 12.06 -11.76
N THR A 13 -14.57 11.88 -13.00
CA THR A 13 -14.10 10.85 -13.93
C THR A 13 -12.57 10.84 -13.97
N PHE A 14 -11.97 9.81 -13.39
CA PHE A 14 -10.57 9.52 -13.65
C PHE A 14 -10.44 8.24 -14.46
N ALA A 15 -10.89 8.36 -15.71
CA ALA A 15 -10.52 7.43 -16.76
C ALA A 15 -9.01 7.56 -17.00
N ARG A 16 -8.21 6.68 -16.39
CA ARG A 16 -6.90 6.30 -16.91
C ARG A 16 -6.95 4.82 -17.22
N LYS A 17 -7.11 4.51 -18.51
CA LYS A 17 -6.70 3.24 -19.10
C LYS A 17 -5.25 2.99 -18.68
N THR A 18 -5.03 2.07 -17.76
CA THR A 18 -3.74 1.42 -17.59
C THR A 18 -3.94 -0.07 -17.71
N SER A 19 -3.20 -0.62 -18.67
CA SER A 19 -3.21 -1.99 -19.12
C SER A 19 -3.10 -3.00 -17.97
N PHE A 20 -3.80 -4.11 -18.17
CA PHE A 20 -3.67 -5.36 -17.44
C PHE A 20 -2.21 -5.70 -17.16
N SER A 21 -1.83 -5.73 -15.88
CA SER A 21 -0.70 -6.52 -15.41
C SER A 21 -1.04 -7.05 -14.01
N ALA A 22 -1.06 -8.36 -13.91
CA ALA A 22 -1.42 -9.09 -12.71
C ALA A 22 -0.39 -8.85 -11.59
N LYS A 23 -0.89 -8.86 -10.35
CA LYS A 23 -0.12 -8.89 -9.08
C LYS A 23 0.61 -7.60 -8.69
N MET A 24 -0.09 -6.50 -8.47
CA MET A 24 0.24 -5.52 -7.42
C MET A 24 -0.89 -4.51 -7.26
N VAL A 25 -1.37 -4.31 -6.01
CA VAL A 25 -2.26 -3.19 -5.70
C VAL A 25 -1.40 -1.92 -5.74
N SER A 26 -1.72 -1.01 -6.67
CA SER A 26 -1.01 0.27 -6.82
C SER A 26 -0.99 1.05 -5.50
N ILE A 27 0.02 1.90 -5.28
CA ILE A 27 0.08 2.78 -4.12
C ILE A 27 -1.17 3.67 -4.05
N GLU A 28 -1.65 4.16 -5.20
CA GLU A 28 -2.90 4.93 -5.31
C GLU A 28 -4.11 4.13 -4.80
N GLN A 29 -4.21 2.87 -5.21
CA GLN A 29 -5.27 1.96 -4.77
C GLN A 29 -5.22 1.70 -3.26
N LYS A 30 -4.03 1.51 -2.69
CA LYS A 30 -3.85 1.35 -1.25
C LYS A 30 -4.26 2.62 -0.49
N ALA A 31 -3.89 3.79 -1.00
CA ALA A 31 -4.25 5.07 -0.41
C ALA A 31 -5.77 5.31 -0.42
N GLN A 32 -6.42 4.99 -1.53
CA GLN A 32 -7.88 5.11 -1.63
C GLN A 32 -8.60 4.22 -0.62
N CYS A 33 -8.10 3.00 -0.38
CA CYS A 33 -8.66 2.12 0.65
C CYS A 33 -8.53 2.71 2.06
N VAL A 34 -7.36 3.27 2.41
CA VAL A 34 -7.11 3.87 3.72
C VAL A 34 -7.99 5.10 3.94
N LEU A 35 -8.10 5.96 2.93
CA LEU A 35 -8.97 7.15 2.95
C LEU A 35 -10.44 6.77 3.14
N SER A 36 -10.94 5.84 2.30
CA SER A 36 -12.32 5.38 2.38
C SER A 36 -12.64 4.70 3.73
N PHE A 37 -11.66 4.01 4.32
CA PHE A 37 -11.82 3.38 5.63
C PHE A 37 -11.84 4.42 6.76
N HIS A 38 -11.04 5.48 6.66
CA HIS A 38 -11.04 6.57 7.64
C HIS A 38 -12.42 7.25 7.73
N GLU A 39 -13.05 7.50 6.58
CA GLU A 39 -14.36 8.14 6.48
C GLU A 39 -15.50 7.24 6.94
N THR A 40 -15.57 6.01 6.40
CA THR A 40 -16.72 5.13 6.60
C THR A 40 -16.60 4.24 7.83
N LYS A 41 -15.38 4.03 8.34
CA LYS A 41 -15.02 3.06 9.38
C LYS A 41 -15.55 1.64 9.12
N SER A 42 -15.87 1.31 7.87
CA SER A 42 -16.51 0.06 7.47
C SER A 42 -15.75 -0.58 6.33
N SER A 43 -15.23 -1.79 6.57
CA SER A 43 -14.51 -2.54 5.54
C SER A 43 -15.41 -2.92 4.36
N ILE A 44 -16.70 -3.15 4.59
CA ILE A 44 -17.66 -3.51 3.53
C ILE A 44 -17.83 -2.34 2.55
N ASN A 45 -17.93 -1.11 3.08
CA ASN A 45 -18.05 0.08 2.24
C ASN A 45 -16.77 0.33 1.44
N VAL A 46 -15.60 0.08 2.04
CA VAL A 46 -14.31 0.16 1.34
C VAL A 46 -14.24 -0.85 0.19
N GLN A 47 -14.67 -2.09 0.41
CA GLN A 47 -14.69 -3.12 -0.63
C GLN A 47 -15.61 -2.75 -1.79
N ARG A 48 -16.83 -2.27 -1.49
CA ARG A 48 -17.79 -1.79 -2.51
C ARG A 48 -17.23 -0.63 -3.31
N ALA A 49 -16.70 0.39 -2.62
CA ALA A 49 -16.10 1.56 -3.28
C ALA A 49 -14.91 1.16 -4.15
N PHE A 50 -14.06 0.24 -3.67
CA PHE A 50 -12.94 -0.28 -4.43
C PHE A 50 -13.39 -1.02 -5.70
N GLN A 51 -14.42 -1.85 -5.59
CA GLN A 51 -14.96 -2.58 -6.73
C GLN A 51 -15.57 -1.64 -7.77
N HIS A 52 -16.28 -0.59 -7.33
CA HIS A 52 -16.82 0.43 -8.24
C HIS A 52 -15.74 1.27 -8.92
N CYS A 53 -14.64 1.60 -8.22
CA CYS A 53 -13.59 2.45 -8.78
C CYS A 53 -12.59 1.70 -9.68
N TYR A 54 -12.32 0.43 -9.37
CA TYR A 54 -11.23 -0.32 -10.02
C TYR A 54 -11.68 -1.57 -10.75
N GLU A 55 -12.95 -1.96 -10.65
CA GLU A 55 -13.53 -3.17 -11.30
C GLU A 55 -12.70 -4.45 -11.04
N ARG A 56 -12.05 -4.50 -9.86
CA ARG A 56 -11.18 -5.60 -9.44
C ARG A 56 -11.71 -6.23 -8.17
N ASN A 57 -11.24 -7.45 -7.91
CA ASN A 57 -11.51 -8.15 -6.66
C ASN A 57 -11.07 -7.27 -5.47
N PRO A 58 -11.99 -6.97 -4.53
CA PRO A 58 -11.68 -6.09 -3.44
C PRO A 58 -10.66 -6.73 -2.47
N PRO A 59 -9.87 -5.92 -1.77
CA PRO A 59 -8.94 -6.43 -0.78
C PRO A 59 -9.68 -7.07 0.41
N ASP A 60 -9.06 -8.08 1.02
CA ASP A 60 -9.62 -8.73 2.20
C ASP A 60 -9.80 -7.75 3.38
N THR A 61 -10.86 -7.97 4.15
CA THR A 61 -11.24 -7.15 5.31
C THR A 61 -10.11 -7.05 6.34
N LYS A 62 -9.38 -8.15 6.61
CA LYS A 62 -8.25 -8.15 7.54
C LYS A 62 -7.09 -7.31 7.00
N SER A 63 -6.84 -7.41 5.69
CA SER A 63 -5.81 -6.62 5.01
C SER A 63 -6.09 -5.13 5.03
N ILE A 64 -7.36 -4.72 4.89
CA ILE A 64 -7.78 -3.31 4.99
C ILE A 64 -7.50 -2.78 6.40
N LYS A 65 -7.94 -3.50 7.45
CA LYS A 65 -7.72 -3.10 8.85
C LYS A 65 -6.24 -2.98 9.18
N ARG A 66 -5.44 -4.00 8.83
CA ARG A 66 -4.00 -4.01 9.06
C ARG A 66 -3.28 -2.84 8.38
N ARG A 67 -3.66 -2.50 7.15
CA ARG A 67 -3.09 -1.32 6.45
C ARG A 67 -3.45 -0.02 7.17
N TYR A 68 -4.68 0.11 7.65
CA TYR A 68 -5.13 1.28 8.38
C TYR A 68 -4.40 1.42 9.74
N GLU A 69 -4.23 0.34 10.48
CA GLU A 69 -3.48 0.32 11.75
C GLU A 69 -2.01 0.70 11.52
N LYS A 70 -1.35 0.07 10.54
CA LYS A 70 0.03 0.42 10.18
C LYS A 70 0.15 1.89 9.74
N PHE A 71 -0.83 2.41 9.01
CA PHE A 71 -0.86 3.81 8.63
C PHE A 71 -1.01 4.73 9.85
N LYS A 72 -1.82 4.36 10.85
CA LYS A 72 -1.93 5.12 12.11
C LYS A 72 -0.63 5.12 12.91
N GLU A 73 0.11 4.01 12.91
CA GLU A 73 1.35 3.86 13.67
C GLU A 73 2.54 4.55 12.98
N THR A 74 2.69 4.35 11.68
CA THR A 74 3.88 4.78 10.91
C THR A 74 3.63 6.05 10.09
N GLY A 75 2.38 6.40 9.80
CA GLY A 75 2.03 7.48 8.87
C GLY A 75 2.27 7.16 7.39
N SER A 76 2.73 5.94 7.07
CA SER A 76 3.07 5.53 5.71
C SER A 76 2.16 4.42 5.19
N ILE A 77 1.79 4.54 3.91
CA ILE A 77 1.02 3.55 3.14
C ILE A 77 1.96 2.62 2.36
N THR A 78 3.20 3.07 2.11
CA THR A 78 4.19 2.31 1.34
C THR A 78 4.83 1.23 2.19
N ASP A 79 5.19 0.12 1.54
CA ASP A 79 5.99 -0.89 2.18
C ASP A 79 7.43 -0.36 2.29
N LEU A 80 8.05 -0.55 3.45
CA LEU A 80 9.44 -0.18 3.66
C LEU A 80 10.29 -1.00 2.67
N PRO A 81 11.31 -0.41 2.01
CA PRO A 81 12.22 -1.19 1.18
C PRO A 81 12.73 -2.37 2.00
N ARG A 82 12.56 -3.58 1.46
CA ARG A 82 13.19 -4.76 2.04
C ARG A 82 14.68 -4.61 1.79
N SER A 83 15.45 -4.20 2.80
CA SER A 83 16.84 -4.60 2.85
C SER A 83 16.84 -6.13 2.91
N GLY A 84 17.47 -6.77 1.93
CA GLY A 84 17.71 -8.21 2.01
C GLY A 84 18.48 -8.55 3.29
N ARG A 85 18.61 -9.84 3.59
CA ARG A 85 19.60 -10.28 4.58
C ARG A 85 20.96 -9.77 4.12
N PRO A 86 21.70 -8.95 4.89
CA PRO A 86 23.06 -8.61 4.52
C PRO A 86 23.84 -9.93 4.45
N SER A 87 24.34 -10.29 3.27
CA SER A 87 25.34 -11.35 3.17
C SER A 87 26.61 -10.86 3.84
N ALA A 88 27.20 -11.69 4.68
CA ALA A 88 28.42 -11.37 5.41
C ALA A 88 29.61 -11.18 4.44
N SER A 89 30.32 -10.06 4.65
CA SER A 89 31.73 -9.71 4.40
C SER A 89 32.44 -10.13 3.10
N GLU A 90 32.76 -9.14 2.25
CA GLU A 90 33.94 -9.17 1.36
C GLU A 90 35.27 -9.09 2.13
N GLU A 91 35.24 -8.71 3.42
CA GLU A 91 36.44 -8.57 4.26
C GLU A 91 37.12 -9.91 4.62
N THR A 92 36.45 -11.06 4.46
CA THR A 92 37.03 -12.38 4.79
C THR A 92 37.69 -13.11 3.60
N VAL A 93 37.74 -12.50 2.41
CA VAL A 93 38.29 -13.17 1.21
C VAL A 93 39.77 -12.81 0.97
N GLU A 94 40.26 -11.69 1.52
CA GLU A 94 41.66 -11.27 1.31
C GLU A 94 42.65 -11.79 2.37
N LEU A 95 42.16 -12.24 3.53
CA LEU A 95 43.02 -12.71 4.64
C LEU A 95 43.62 -14.12 4.44
N VAL A 96 43.18 -14.88 3.43
CA VAL A 96 43.69 -16.24 3.16
C VAL A 96 44.87 -16.25 2.15
N SER A 97 45.16 -15.12 1.49
CA SER A 97 46.21 -15.08 0.44
C SER A 97 47.56 -14.52 0.89
N THR A 98 47.72 -14.08 2.15
CA THR A 98 48.93 -13.39 2.61
C THR A 98 49.79 -14.16 3.62
N GLU A 99 49.43 -15.38 4.00
CA GLU A 99 50.22 -16.19 4.94
C GLU A 99 50.61 -17.54 4.32
N SER A 100 51.75 -17.57 3.62
CA SER A 100 52.85 -18.53 3.86
C SER A 100 53.73 -18.63 2.60
N TYR A 101 54.86 -17.94 2.63
CA TYR A 101 56.06 -18.15 1.82
C TYR A 101 57.05 -19.00 2.64
#